data_AF-A0A933DMA3-F1
#
_entry.id   AF-A0A933DMA3-F1
#
_cell.length_a   1.000
_cell.length_b   1.000
_cell.length_c   1.000
_cell.angle_alpha   90.00
_cell.angle_beta   90.00
_cell.angle_gamma   90.00
#
_symmetry.space_group_name_H-M   'P 1'
#
loop_
_entity.id
_entity.type
_entity.pdbx_description
1 polymer ?
#
loop_
_entity_poly.entity_id
_entity_poly.type
_entity_poly.pdbx_seq_one_letter_code
_entity_poly.pdbx_strand_id
1 'polypeptide(L)'
;MDSERGFAPLPLVGVLAVALLMLGGVLYLGISDRTVSPEGTDTLRVTDEIRFRDAASSQTIPPSSASSAGDASKLKVEIQMALTTGGISPTRLASMQREIDVLAGEGVDVSELRALLAELSVGGSEKLTPPALPPPQKAEEERVETKPFWEYDPSRTADWQYWAREGTAPACHELLVLPSPVDLSLVTAILYPGQVRGDGPEDFKPHGGFIFKAGNKSVELRAPMDGYLTAVAKFTDEFGLHYGLTFQHPCGIQFGGGHFGALPPDIRAVVDKVPLKGYGESRTEPILPPYFVKKGQVIVTGLQEKANPDRPGFDWGVADLRQENVASKDPRFRALYGYAPWNTYYGVCWFDLLPPEEEAIVRSFPGGDWKEGKNSEYCK
;
A
#
# COMPACT_ATOMS: atom_id res chain seq x y z
N MET A 1 48.30 -20.53 -43.30
CA MET A 1 48.93 -21.24 -42.16
C MET A 1 47.86 -21.45 -41.10
N ASP A 2 46.75 -22.11 -41.42
CA ASP A 2 46.59 -23.55 -41.73
C ASP A 2 47.03 -24.45 -40.59
N SER A 3 46.07 -24.99 -39.84
CA SER A 3 45.85 -26.44 -39.80
C SER A 3 44.51 -26.74 -39.14
N GLU A 4 43.61 -27.27 -39.96
CA GLU A 4 42.38 -27.97 -39.61
C GLU A 4 42.65 -29.30 -38.88
N ARG A 5 41.62 -29.80 -38.18
CA ARG A 5 41.14 -31.20 -38.03
C ARG A 5 39.95 -31.13 -37.04
N GLY A 6 38.71 -31.54 -37.30
CA GLY A 6 38.12 -32.32 -38.38
C GLY A 6 37.49 -33.62 -37.85
N PHE A 7 36.17 -33.58 -37.57
CA PHE A 7 35.13 -34.65 -37.60
C PHE A 7 35.29 -35.89 -36.67
N ALA A 8 34.25 -36.56 -36.15
CA ALA A 8 32.86 -36.72 -36.60
C ALA A 8 31.89 -37.20 -35.47
N PRO A 9 30.55 -37.25 -35.75
CA PRO A 9 29.45 -37.49 -34.80
C PRO A 9 28.84 -38.92 -34.89
N LEU A 10 27.81 -39.24 -34.08
CA LEU A 10 26.63 -40.12 -34.32
C LEU A 10 26.02 -40.65 -32.98
N PRO A 11 24.77 -41.16 -32.90
CA PRO A 11 23.61 -41.00 -33.81
C PRO A 11 22.28 -40.59 -33.12
N LEU A 12 21.37 -40.09 -33.96
CA LEU A 12 19.91 -40.10 -33.76
C LEU A 12 19.32 -41.48 -34.07
N VAL A 13 18.43 -41.97 -33.21
CA VAL A 13 17.32 -42.93 -33.47
C VAL A 13 16.22 -42.47 -32.52
N GLY A 14 14.94 -42.27 -32.84
CA GLY A 14 14.08 -42.76 -33.91
C GLY A 14 12.74 -43.15 -33.28
N VAL A 15 11.76 -42.26 -33.39
CA VAL A 15 10.29 -42.41 -33.40
C VAL A 15 9.68 -43.74 -32.90
N LEU A 16 8.76 -43.66 -31.92
CA LEU A 16 7.51 -44.43 -31.96
C LEU A 16 6.39 -43.73 -31.18
N ALA A 17 5.34 -43.34 -31.90
CA ALA A 17 4.02 -43.05 -31.36
C ALA A 17 3.23 -44.36 -31.25
N VAL A 18 2.56 -44.60 -30.11
CA VAL A 18 1.46 -45.56 -30.01
C VAL A 18 0.36 -44.95 -29.14
N ALA A 19 -0.84 -44.88 -29.72
CA ALA A 19 -2.09 -44.51 -29.09
C ALA A 19 -2.77 -45.73 -28.45
N LEU A 20 -3.62 -45.43 -27.45
CA LEU A 20 -4.76 -46.19 -26.92
C LEU A 20 -4.57 -47.66 -26.49
N LEU A 21 -4.85 -47.91 -25.20
CA LEU A 21 -5.92 -48.84 -24.82
C LEU A 21 -6.42 -48.56 -23.40
N MET A 22 -7.74 -48.41 -23.32
CA MET A 22 -8.59 -48.35 -22.13
C MET A 22 -8.59 -49.68 -21.38
N LEU A 23 -8.87 -49.62 -20.07
CA LEU A 23 -9.58 -50.58 -19.19
C LEU A 23 -9.40 -50.00 -17.76
N GLY A 24 -10.37 -49.83 -16.87
CA GLY A 24 -11.79 -50.14 -16.79
C GLY A 24 -12.19 -49.84 -15.33
N GLY A 25 -13.37 -49.29 -15.08
CA GLY A 25 -13.72 -48.85 -13.71
C GLY A 25 -15.16 -48.38 -13.52
N VAL A 26 -16.11 -49.26 -13.84
CA VAL A 26 -17.46 -49.38 -13.25
C VAL A 26 -18.40 -48.16 -13.30
N LEU A 27 -19.28 -48.21 -14.31
CA LEU A 27 -20.57 -47.54 -14.37
C LEU A 27 -21.60 -48.42 -13.61
N TYR A 28 -22.42 -47.84 -12.72
CA TYR A 28 -23.69 -48.44 -12.30
C TYR A 28 -24.83 -47.69 -12.99
N LEU A 29 -25.56 -48.42 -13.82
CA LEU A 29 -26.73 -47.99 -14.56
C LEU A 29 -27.96 -47.93 -13.64
N GLY A 30 -28.77 -46.90 -13.84
CA GLY A 30 -30.16 -46.84 -13.41
C GLY A 30 -30.95 -46.03 -14.44
N ILE A 31 -31.27 -46.65 -15.57
CA ILE A 31 -32.19 -46.13 -16.58
C ILE A 31 -33.62 -46.42 -16.10
N SER A 32 -34.50 -45.42 -16.17
CA SER A 32 -35.88 -45.67 -16.59
C SER A 32 -36.38 -44.49 -17.43
N ASP A 33 -36.64 -44.79 -18.70
CA ASP A 33 -37.45 -43.99 -19.62
C ASP A 33 -38.82 -43.63 -19.01
N ARG A 34 -39.35 -42.44 -19.35
CA ARG A 34 -40.49 -42.30 -20.28
C ARG A 34 -41.00 -40.86 -20.44
N THR A 35 -41.06 -40.47 -21.71
CA THR A 35 -42.14 -39.75 -22.44
C THR A 35 -42.59 -38.34 -22.01
N VAL A 36 -42.76 -37.51 -23.05
CA VAL A 36 -43.14 -36.09 -23.04
C VAL A 36 -44.66 -35.88 -23.27
N SER A 37 -45.21 -34.88 -22.55
CA SER A 37 -46.41 -34.02 -22.81
C SER A 37 -47.84 -34.57 -22.64
N PRO A 38 -48.87 -33.69 -22.51
CA PRO A 38 -48.98 -32.45 -21.73
C PRO A 38 -50.35 -32.33 -21.00
N GLU A 39 -50.55 -31.23 -20.25
CA GLU A 39 -51.81 -30.75 -19.65
C GLU A 39 -52.49 -31.60 -18.55
N GLY A 40 -52.90 -30.92 -17.48
CA GLY A 40 -53.77 -31.51 -16.46
C GLY A 40 -53.50 -30.94 -15.08
N THR A 41 -54.26 -29.90 -14.72
CA THR A 41 -54.50 -29.50 -13.34
C THR A 41 -54.89 -30.70 -12.50
N ASP A 42 -54.18 -30.98 -11.40
CA ASP A 42 -54.87 -31.50 -10.23
C ASP A 42 -54.17 -31.14 -8.92
N THR A 43 -55.00 -30.66 -8.02
CA THR A 43 -54.72 -30.25 -6.66
C THR A 43 -54.53 -31.47 -5.77
N LEU A 44 -53.41 -31.54 -5.06
CA LEU A 44 -53.26 -32.47 -3.93
C LEU A 44 -52.58 -31.79 -2.75
N ARG A 45 -53.39 -31.61 -1.70
CA ARG A 45 -52.96 -31.33 -0.33
C ARG A 45 -52.04 -32.45 0.13
N VAL A 46 -50.86 -32.08 0.62
CA VAL A 46 -50.09 -32.89 1.55
C VAL A 46 -49.85 -32.03 2.79
N THR A 47 -50.62 -32.34 3.82
CA THR A 47 -50.30 -32.05 5.21
C THR A 47 -49.12 -32.92 5.59
N ASP A 48 -48.00 -32.30 5.97
CA ASP A 48 -47.08 -32.87 6.95
C ASP A 48 -46.29 -31.77 7.65
N GLU A 49 -46.44 -31.75 8.97
CA GLU A 49 -45.76 -30.86 9.90
C GLU A 49 -44.25 -31.16 9.91
N ILE A 50 -43.45 -30.25 9.38
CA ILE A 50 -42.02 -30.19 9.72
C ILE A 50 -41.86 -29.13 10.81
N ARG A 51 -41.78 -29.59 12.06
CA ARG A 51 -41.34 -28.78 13.20
C ARG A 51 -39.86 -28.44 13.03
N PHE A 52 -39.56 -27.23 12.58
CA PHE A 52 -38.26 -26.62 12.85
C PHE A 52 -38.21 -26.25 14.33
N ARG A 53 -37.33 -26.93 15.08
CA ARG A 53 -36.90 -26.47 16.40
C ARG A 53 -35.95 -25.30 16.18
N ASP A 54 -36.42 -24.11 16.50
CA ASP A 54 -35.56 -22.97 16.81
C ASP A 54 -34.66 -23.32 18.00
N ALA A 55 -33.35 -23.30 17.76
CA ALA A 55 -32.34 -23.21 18.80
C ALA A 55 -31.33 -22.14 18.39
N ALA A 56 -31.79 -20.90 18.34
CA ALA A 56 -30.93 -19.74 18.44
C ALA A 56 -30.39 -19.67 19.89
N SER A 57 -29.16 -20.10 20.09
CA SER A 57 -28.33 -19.65 21.21
C SER A 57 -27.04 -19.10 20.62
N SER A 58 -27.16 -17.94 19.96
CA SER A 58 -26.01 -17.06 19.76
C SER A 58 -25.77 -16.38 21.10
N GLN A 59 -24.90 -16.97 21.92
CA GLN A 59 -24.27 -16.22 22.99
C GLN A 59 -23.33 -15.21 22.33
N THR A 60 -23.81 -13.99 22.14
CA THR A 60 -22.95 -12.82 22.01
C THR A 60 -22.15 -12.71 23.29
N ILE A 61 -20.90 -13.15 23.26
CA ILE A 61 -19.92 -12.80 24.28
C ILE A 61 -19.84 -11.27 24.25
N PRO A 62 -20.21 -10.55 25.33
CA PRO A 62 -20.04 -9.11 25.35
C PRO A 62 -18.55 -8.80 25.14
N PRO A 63 -18.20 -7.75 24.37
CA PRO A 63 -16.82 -7.33 24.25
C PRO A 63 -16.24 -7.15 25.66
N SER A 64 -15.05 -7.73 25.90
CA SER A 64 -14.47 -7.67 27.23
C SER A 64 -14.23 -6.21 27.59
N SER A 65 -14.76 -5.75 28.73
CA SER A 65 -14.60 -4.38 29.21
C SER A 65 -13.14 -3.91 29.32
N ALA A 66 -12.19 -4.84 29.32
CA ALA A 66 -10.75 -4.57 29.31
C ALA A 66 -10.24 -4.02 27.96
N SER A 67 -10.82 -4.39 26.81
CA SER A 67 -10.41 -3.84 25.51
C SER A 67 -10.89 -2.41 25.34
N SER A 68 -12.15 -2.13 25.69
CA SER A 68 -12.78 -0.80 25.57
C SER A 68 -12.10 0.25 26.43
N ALA A 69 -11.65 -0.11 27.65
CA ALA A 69 -10.86 0.78 28.51
C ALA A 69 -9.46 1.09 27.91
N GLY A 70 -8.85 0.10 27.26
CA GLY A 70 -7.59 0.27 26.53
C GLY A 70 -7.76 1.21 25.33
N ASP A 71 -8.84 1.07 24.57
CA ASP A 71 -9.12 1.90 23.40
C ASP A 71 -9.47 3.34 23.79
N ALA A 72 -10.23 3.55 24.87
CA ALA A 72 -10.45 4.88 25.45
C ALA A 72 -9.13 5.56 25.86
N SER A 73 -8.20 4.79 26.43
CA SER A 73 -6.88 5.31 26.83
C SER A 73 -6.02 5.70 25.64
N LYS A 74 -6.02 4.89 24.55
CA LYS A 74 -5.33 5.23 23.30
C LYS A 74 -5.89 6.52 22.70
N LEU A 75 -7.21 6.62 22.62
CA LEU A 75 -7.88 7.78 22.04
C LEU A 75 -7.60 9.06 22.84
N LYS A 76 -7.51 8.96 24.18
CA LYS A 76 -7.10 10.07 25.04
C LYS A 76 -5.70 10.58 24.71
N VAL A 77 -4.73 9.67 24.58
CA VAL A 77 -3.34 10.02 24.24
C VAL A 77 -3.30 10.69 22.87
N GLU A 78 -4.05 10.17 21.91
CA GLU A 78 -4.13 10.74 20.56
C GLU A 78 -4.68 12.16 20.56
N ILE A 79 -5.80 12.41 21.24
CA ILE A 79 -6.40 13.75 21.37
C ILE A 79 -5.42 14.71 22.06
N GLN A 80 -4.78 14.27 23.15
CA GLN A 80 -3.79 15.09 23.87
C GLN A 80 -2.60 15.46 22.99
N MET A 81 -2.13 14.55 22.14
CA MET A 81 -1.06 14.86 21.19
C MET A 81 -1.53 15.83 20.11
N ALA A 82 -2.73 15.63 19.56
CA ALA A 82 -3.30 16.54 18.57
C ALA A 82 -3.49 17.98 19.08
N LEU A 83 -3.79 18.15 20.38
CA LEU A 83 -3.83 19.47 21.03
C LEU A 83 -2.48 20.19 21.02
N THR A 84 -1.37 19.45 21.00
CA THR A 84 -0.01 20.02 21.02
C THR A 84 0.62 20.21 19.63
N THR A 85 0.09 19.55 18.60
CA THR A 85 0.71 19.48 17.26
C THR A 85 -0.01 20.32 16.20
N GLY A 86 -0.70 21.38 16.62
CA GLY A 86 -1.35 22.33 15.71
C GLY A 86 -2.76 21.93 15.25
N GLY A 87 -3.35 20.87 15.80
CA GLY A 87 -4.73 20.47 15.54
C GLY A 87 -4.88 19.15 14.80
N ILE A 88 -6.11 18.88 14.34
CA ILE A 88 -6.52 17.61 13.72
C ILE A 88 -7.21 17.82 12.38
N SER A 89 -7.14 16.83 11.49
CA SER A 89 -7.91 16.84 10.25
C SER A 89 -9.41 16.64 10.49
N PRO A 90 -10.30 17.23 9.68
CA PRO A 90 -11.75 17.01 9.81
C PRO A 90 -12.15 15.53 9.74
N THR A 91 -11.49 14.76 8.87
CA THR A 91 -11.78 13.33 8.69
C THR A 91 -11.41 12.52 9.93
N ARG A 92 -10.23 12.76 10.51
CA ARG A 92 -9.83 12.07 11.75
C ARG A 92 -10.70 12.50 12.92
N LEU A 93 -11.03 13.79 13.05
CA LEU A 93 -11.98 14.26 14.07
C LEU A 93 -13.32 13.50 13.99
N ALA A 94 -13.87 13.34 12.79
CA ALA A 94 -15.11 12.59 12.59
C ALA A 94 -14.96 11.10 12.95
N SER A 95 -13.78 10.50 12.73
CA SER A 95 -13.50 9.12 13.15
C SER A 95 -13.41 8.99 14.67
N MET A 96 -12.67 9.89 15.33
CA MET A 96 -12.58 9.93 16.79
C MET A 96 -13.95 10.09 17.44
N GLN A 97 -14.83 10.93 16.86
CA GLN A 97 -16.20 11.09 17.34
C GLN A 97 -16.97 9.76 17.27
N ARG A 98 -16.85 9.01 16.16
CA ARG A 98 -17.49 7.70 16.02
C ARG A 98 -16.90 6.69 17.02
N GLU A 99 -15.60 6.66 17.21
CA GLU A 99 -14.93 5.79 18.20
C GLU A 99 -15.39 6.10 19.62
N ILE A 100 -15.52 7.38 19.98
CA ILE A 100 -16.08 7.82 21.27
C ILE A 100 -17.53 7.35 21.42
N ASP A 101 -18.35 7.46 20.38
CA ASP A 101 -19.76 7.06 20.44
C ASP A 101 -19.92 5.54 20.56
N VAL A 102 -19.03 4.76 19.94
CA VAL A 102 -18.95 3.29 20.14
C VAL A 102 -18.59 2.98 21.60
N LEU A 103 -17.54 3.59 22.14
CA LEU A 103 -17.13 3.40 23.55
C LEU A 103 -18.25 3.77 24.54
N ALA A 104 -18.97 4.86 24.26
CA ALA A 104 -20.13 5.25 25.06
C ALA A 104 -21.26 4.20 24.99
N GLY A 105 -21.51 3.63 23.82
CA GLY A 105 -22.47 2.53 23.63
C GLY A 105 -22.08 1.25 24.37
N GLU A 106 -20.78 1.04 24.60
CA GLU A 106 -20.22 -0.05 25.41
C GLU A 106 -20.22 0.25 26.93
N GLY A 107 -20.71 1.42 27.34
CA GLY A 107 -20.81 1.82 28.74
C GLY A 107 -19.52 2.39 29.34
N VAL A 108 -18.54 2.75 28.51
CA VAL A 108 -17.33 3.46 28.95
C VAL A 108 -17.68 4.93 29.23
N ASP A 109 -17.18 5.50 30.34
CA ASP A 109 -17.29 6.95 30.58
C ASP A 109 -16.37 7.71 29.62
N VAL A 110 -16.98 8.41 28.67
CA VAL A 110 -16.28 9.18 27.63
C VAL A 110 -16.35 10.69 27.86
N SER A 111 -16.80 11.14 29.04
CA SER A 111 -16.97 12.57 29.33
C SER A 111 -15.67 13.37 29.15
N GLU A 112 -14.55 12.82 29.63
CA GLU A 112 -13.22 13.43 29.47
C GLU A 112 -12.79 13.48 27.99
N LEU A 113 -12.99 12.39 27.23
CA LEU A 113 -12.66 12.34 25.81
C LEU A 113 -13.42 13.41 25.02
N ARG A 114 -14.71 13.58 25.28
CA ARG A 114 -15.55 14.61 24.64
C ARG A 114 -15.10 16.02 25.01
N ALA A 115 -14.70 16.24 26.26
CA ALA A 115 -14.16 17.54 26.70
C ALA A 115 -12.87 17.87 25.96
N LEU A 116 -11.91 16.93 25.91
CA LEU A 116 -10.65 17.11 25.19
C LEU A 116 -10.87 17.31 23.68
N LEU A 117 -11.79 16.54 23.07
CA LEU A 117 -12.08 16.66 21.64
C LEU A 117 -12.63 18.04 21.27
N ALA A 118 -13.40 18.67 22.15
CA ALA A 118 -13.96 20.01 21.95
C ALA A 118 -12.90 21.13 21.96
N GLU A 119 -11.71 20.86 22.51
CA GLU A 119 -10.58 21.80 22.53
C GLU A 119 -9.72 21.75 21.26
N LEU A 120 -9.89 20.72 20.41
CA LEU A 120 -9.07 20.56 19.21
C LEU A 120 -9.36 21.63 18.15
N SER A 121 -8.30 22.22 17.60
CA SER A 121 -8.40 23.04 16.39
C SER A 121 -8.55 22.16 15.15
N VAL A 122 -9.54 22.46 14.32
CA VAL A 122 -9.76 21.78 13.04
C VAL A 122 -9.03 22.55 11.93
N GLY A 123 -8.12 21.88 11.22
CA GLY A 123 -7.41 22.46 10.07
C GLY A 123 -6.07 23.14 10.41
N GLY A 124 -5.20 22.46 11.15
CA GLY A 124 -3.90 22.98 11.59
C GLY A 124 -3.00 23.51 10.47
N SER A 125 -2.58 24.76 10.62
CA SER A 125 -1.40 25.33 9.98
C SER A 125 -0.60 26.04 11.06
N GLU A 126 0.66 25.65 11.27
CA GLU A 126 1.55 26.43 12.13
C GLU A 126 1.71 27.85 11.57
N LYS A 127 1.75 28.84 12.47
CA LYS A 127 2.29 30.17 12.13
C LYS A 127 3.79 30.03 11.85
N LEU A 128 4.14 30.16 10.57
CA LEU A 128 5.52 30.25 10.10
C LEU A 128 6.27 31.40 10.79
N THR A 129 7.32 31.08 11.53
CA THR A 129 8.42 32.03 11.74
C THR A 129 9.24 32.02 10.44
N PRO A 130 9.47 33.15 9.76
CA PRO A 130 10.20 33.15 8.49
C PRO A 130 11.62 32.62 8.68
N PRO A 131 12.07 31.63 7.87
CA PRO A 131 13.46 31.21 7.88
C PRO A 131 14.36 32.34 7.37
N ALA A 132 15.58 32.42 7.92
CA ALA A 132 16.64 33.27 7.40
C ALA A 132 16.89 32.98 5.91
N LEU A 133 17.21 34.05 5.16
CA LEU A 133 17.43 33.99 3.72
C LEU A 133 18.43 32.89 3.34
N PRO A 134 18.13 32.07 2.32
CA PRO A 134 19.04 31.03 1.87
C PRO A 134 20.30 31.64 1.23
N PRO A 135 21.45 30.96 1.32
CA PRO A 135 22.65 31.36 0.59
C PRO A 135 22.40 31.38 -0.92
N PRO A 136 23.10 32.24 -1.67
CA PRO A 136 22.86 32.45 -3.10
C PRO A 136 22.98 31.13 -3.86
N GLN A 137 21.91 30.80 -4.59
CA GLN A 137 21.83 29.63 -5.45
C GLN A 137 22.87 29.74 -6.58
N LYS A 138 23.54 28.61 -6.86
CA LYS A 138 24.37 28.43 -8.05
C LYS A 138 23.49 28.60 -9.29
N ALA A 139 24.02 29.25 -10.32
CA ALA A 139 23.29 29.62 -11.54
C ALA A 139 22.41 28.48 -12.07
N GLU A 140 21.12 28.79 -12.17
CA GLU A 140 20.04 27.94 -12.67
C GLU A 140 20.23 27.76 -14.18
N GLU A 141 20.55 26.53 -14.60
CA GLU A 141 20.45 26.15 -16.01
C GLU A 141 18.97 26.24 -16.44
N GLU A 142 18.78 26.64 -17.69
CA GLU A 142 17.52 27.00 -18.33
C GLU A 142 16.37 26.04 -17.99
N ARG A 143 15.37 26.57 -17.28
CA ARG A 143 14.18 25.87 -16.79
C ARG A 143 13.32 25.44 -17.98
N VAL A 144 13.45 24.18 -18.41
CA VAL A 144 12.53 23.61 -19.40
C VAL A 144 11.12 23.60 -18.82
N GLU A 145 10.29 24.47 -19.37
CA GLU A 145 8.86 24.56 -19.20
C GLU A 145 8.19 23.36 -19.90
N THR A 146 7.53 22.50 -19.11
CA THR A 146 6.38 21.61 -19.42
C THR A 146 6.34 20.62 -18.27
N LYS A 147 5.23 20.52 -17.53
CA LYS A 147 5.07 19.58 -16.39
C LYS A 147 5.33 18.14 -16.87
N PRO A 148 6.52 17.53 -16.65
CA PRO A 148 6.83 16.22 -17.20
C PRO A 148 6.23 15.08 -16.37
N PHE A 149 5.31 15.38 -15.45
CA PHE A 149 4.80 14.46 -14.45
C PHE A 149 3.44 13.92 -14.84
N TRP A 150 3.15 12.74 -14.31
CA TRP A 150 1.84 12.15 -14.44
C TRP A 150 0.94 12.80 -13.38
N GLU A 151 -0.16 13.38 -13.82
CA GLU A 151 -1.18 14.00 -12.98
C GLU A 151 -2.37 13.05 -12.88
N TYR A 152 -2.92 12.95 -11.68
CA TYR A 152 -4.14 12.22 -11.44
C TYR A 152 -5.33 13.05 -11.93
N ASP A 153 -6.11 12.48 -12.84
CA ASP A 153 -7.33 13.05 -13.38
C ASP A 153 -8.51 12.07 -13.12
N PRO A 154 -9.32 12.31 -12.07
CA PRO A 154 -10.46 11.46 -11.74
C PRO A 154 -11.56 11.51 -12.80
N SER A 155 -11.54 12.47 -13.71
CA SER A 155 -12.54 12.57 -14.79
C SER A 155 -12.31 11.53 -15.90
N ARG A 156 -11.10 10.97 -16.01
CA ARG A 156 -10.71 9.97 -17.02
C ARG A 156 -11.20 8.56 -16.69
N THR A 157 -12.51 8.42 -16.61
CA THR A 157 -13.20 7.15 -16.31
C THR A 157 -13.40 6.28 -17.55
N ALA A 158 -13.42 6.85 -18.76
CA ALA A 158 -13.78 6.15 -19.99
C ALA A 158 -12.86 4.96 -20.32
N ASP A 159 -11.57 5.08 -19.99
CA ASP A 159 -10.56 4.05 -20.26
C ASP A 159 -9.96 3.49 -18.96
N TRP A 160 -10.53 3.84 -17.81
CA TRP A 160 -9.97 3.54 -16.47
C TRP A 160 -8.52 4.00 -16.30
N GLN A 161 -8.10 5.01 -17.07
CA GLN A 161 -6.77 5.57 -17.04
C GLN A 161 -6.80 6.92 -16.31
N TYR A 162 -6.73 6.83 -14.98
CA TYR A 162 -6.78 7.99 -14.09
C TYR A 162 -5.49 8.81 -14.03
N TRP A 163 -4.38 8.31 -14.58
CA TRP A 163 -3.14 9.07 -14.67
C TRP A 163 -2.89 9.52 -16.10
N ALA A 164 -2.69 10.82 -16.27
CA ALA A 164 -2.43 11.47 -17.55
C ALA A 164 -1.11 12.22 -17.51
N ARG A 165 -0.49 12.40 -18.66
CA ARG A 165 0.66 13.30 -18.83
C ARG A 165 0.41 14.16 -20.04
N GLU A 166 0.79 15.43 -19.97
CA GLU A 166 0.84 16.28 -21.14
C GLU A 166 2.04 15.89 -22.02
N GLY A 167 1.79 15.66 -23.32
CA GLY A 167 2.81 15.25 -24.29
C GLY A 167 3.23 13.77 -24.19
N THR A 168 4.25 13.40 -24.96
CA THR A 168 4.72 12.02 -25.04
C THR A 168 5.67 11.72 -23.89
N ALA A 169 5.36 10.71 -23.07
CA ALA A 169 6.26 10.24 -22.01
C ALA A 169 7.55 9.66 -22.63
N PRO A 170 8.74 9.91 -22.05
CA PRO A 170 9.93 9.19 -22.48
C PRO A 170 9.71 7.69 -22.24
N ALA A 171 10.29 6.85 -23.09
CA ALA A 171 10.23 5.40 -22.88
C ALA A 171 10.87 5.05 -21.53
N CYS A 172 10.19 4.22 -20.74
CA CYS A 172 10.89 3.52 -19.66
C CYS A 172 11.81 2.46 -20.28
N HIS A 173 12.88 2.09 -19.58
CA HIS A 173 13.71 0.96 -19.96
C HIS A 173 12.83 -0.30 -20.10
N GLU A 174 13.02 -1.07 -21.19
CA GLU A 174 12.13 -2.22 -21.51
C GLU A 174 12.08 -3.27 -20.39
N LEU A 175 13.19 -3.39 -19.66
CA LEU A 175 13.27 -4.11 -18.39
C LEU A 175 13.45 -3.09 -17.27
N LEU A 176 12.36 -2.77 -16.56
CA LEU A 176 12.40 -1.90 -15.40
C LEU A 176 13.01 -2.68 -14.22
N VAL A 177 14.30 -2.46 -13.97
CA VAL A 177 15.01 -3.05 -12.82
C VAL A 177 15.39 -1.93 -11.85
N LEU A 178 14.78 -1.98 -10.66
CA LEU A 178 14.93 -1.04 -9.57
C LEU A 178 15.70 -1.74 -8.44
N PRO A 179 16.93 -1.34 -8.11
CA PRO A 179 17.63 -1.89 -6.95
C PRO A 179 16.85 -1.57 -5.66
N SER A 180 17.04 -2.40 -4.64
CA SER A 180 16.51 -2.19 -3.30
C SER A 180 16.91 -0.79 -2.81
N PRO A 181 15.97 -0.02 -2.22
CA PRO A 181 16.28 1.30 -1.69
C PRO A 181 17.16 1.23 -0.43
N VAL A 182 17.35 0.04 0.15
CA VAL A 182 18.08 -0.17 1.42
C VAL A 182 19.05 -1.34 1.34
N ASP A 183 20.01 -1.34 2.26
CA ASP A 183 20.85 -2.50 2.53
C ASP A 183 20.00 -3.64 3.10
N LEU A 184 19.79 -4.68 2.29
CA LEU A 184 18.99 -5.85 2.65
C LEU A 184 19.58 -6.65 3.81
N SER A 185 20.87 -6.52 4.12
CA SER A 185 21.49 -7.21 5.27
C SER A 185 20.96 -6.71 6.62
N LEU A 186 20.33 -5.53 6.64
CA LEU A 186 19.73 -4.93 7.83
C LEU A 186 18.27 -5.36 8.05
N VAL A 187 17.65 -5.96 7.02
CA VAL A 187 16.23 -6.30 6.98
C VAL A 187 15.98 -7.65 7.66
N THR A 188 14.87 -7.74 8.38
CA THR A 188 14.45 -8.95 9.12
C THR A 188 13.12 -9.50 8.66
N ALA A 189 12.24 -8.65 8.11
CA ALA A 189 10.97 -9.05 7.52
C ALA A 189 10.52 -8.02 6.48
N ILE A 190 9.60 -8.43 5.61
CA ILE A 190 9.07 -7.60 4.51
C ILE A 190 7.54 -7.52 4.62
N LEU A 191 7.00 -6.31 4.53
CA LEU A 191 5.57 -6.10 4.33
C LEU A 191 5.29 -6.17 2.83
N TYR A 192 4.29 -6.97 2.43
CA TYR A 192 4.01 -7.18 1.01
C TYR A 192 3.07 -6.07 0.53
N PRO A 193 3.30 -5.49 -0.66
CA PRO A 193 2.33 -4.58 -1.26
C PRO A 193 1.04 -5.34 -1.59
N GLY A 194 -0.11 -4.67 -1.52
CA GLY A 194 -1.42 -5.28 -1.78
C GLY A 194 -1.95 -6.12 -0.63
N GLN A 195 -1.69 -5.73 0.62
CA GLN A 195 -2.17 -6.38 1.85
C GLN A 195 -3.26 -5.54 2.54
N VAL A 196 -4.25 -6.21 3.15
CA VAL A 196 -5.13 -5.56 4.13
C VAL A 196 -4.44 -5.59 5.50
N ARG A 197 -3.87 -4.47 5.93
CA ARG A 197 -3.11 -4.36 7.19
C ARG A 197 -3.97 -3.69 8.25
N GLY A 198 -4.98 -4.41 8.71
CA GLY A 198 -6.01 -3.95 9.66
C GLY A 198 -7.24 -4.84 9.64
N ASP A 199 -8.39 -4.28 9.98
CA ASP A 199 -9.64 -5.04 10.18
C ASP A 199 -10.60 -4.95 9.00
N GLY A 200 -10.42 -3.99 8.09
CA GLY A 200 -11.33 -3.78 6.97
C GLY A 200 -10.65 -3.45 5.63
N PRO A 201 -11.42 -3.45 4.52
CA PRO A 201 -10.91 -3.12 3.19
C PRO A 201 -10.26 -1.74 3.08
N GLU A 202 -10.66 -0.79 3.93
CA GLU A 202 -10.08 0.56 4.04
C GLU A 202 -8.60 0.54 4.48
N ASP A 203 -8.16 -0.56 5.12
CA ASP A 203 -6.78 -0.79 5.54
C ASP A 203 -5.93 -1.46 4.45
N PHE A 204 -6.45 -1.53 3.23
CA PHE A 204 -5.68 -2.01 2.09
C PHE A 204 -4.49 -1.09 1.79
N LYS A 205 -3.30 -1.69 1.73
CA LYS A 205 -2.04 -0.98 1.51
C LYS A 205 -1.50 -1.35 0.13
N PRO A 206 -1.55 -0.46 -0.87
CA PRO A 206 -0.97 -0.72 -2.20
C PRO A 206 0.57 -0.71 -2.19
N HIS A 207 1.19 -0.40 -1.06
CA HIS A 207 2.61 -0.44 -0.81
C HIS A 207 2.96 -1.53 0.20
N GLY A 208 4.21 -1.97 0.18
CA GLY A 208 4.79 -2.87 1.15
C GLY A 208 5.61 -2.08 2.17
N GLY A 209 6.74 -2.64 2.56
CA GLY A 209 7.67 -2.01 3.50
C GLY A 209 8.77 -2.94 3.97
N PHE A 210 9.74 -2.35 4.66
CA PHE A 210 10.89 -3.06 5.24
C PHE A 210 10.82 -2.99 6.76
N ILE A 211 11.09 -4.11 7.42
CA ILE A 211 11.20 -4.20 8.89
C ILE A 211 12.63 -4.56 9.24
N PHE A 212 13.26 -3.74 10.07
CA PHE A 212 14.64 -3.89 10.51
C PHE A 212 14.73 -4.57 11.87
N LYS A 213 15.95 -4.99 12.21
CA LYS A 213 16.27 -5.49 13.54
C LYS A 213 16.00 -4.41 14.60
N ALA A 214 15.55 -4.84 15.78
CA ALA A 214 15.38 -3.99 16.94
C ALA A 214 16.60 -3.08 17.18
N GLY A 215 16.33 -1.81 17.48
CA GLY A 215 17.35 -0.78 17.71
C GLY A 215 17.91 -0.08 16.46
N ASN A 216 17.64 -0.57 15.25
CA ASN A 216 18.05 0.11 14.01
C ASN A 216 17.14 1.30 13.71
N LYS A 217 17.59 2.52 14.03
CA LYS A 217 16.87 3.78 13.71
C LYS A 217 17.53 4.61 12.61
N SER A 218 18.82 4.39 12.37
CA SER A 218 19.55 5.01 11.26
C SER A 218 19.50 4.05 10.09
N VAL A 219 18.70 4.42 9.09
CA VAL A 219 18.59 3.69 7.83
C VAL A 219 18.77 4.72 6.73
N GLU A 220 19.71 4.46 5.83
CA GLU A 220 19.84 5.22 4.60
C GLU A 220 18.95 4.57 3.53
N LEU A 221 18.03 5.35 2.97
CA LEU A 221 17.33 4.94 1.75
C LEU A 221 17.94 5.68 0.57
N ARG A 222 18.10 4.97 -0.55
CA ARG A 222 18.61 5.50 -1.80
C ARG A 222 17.56 5.43 -2.89
N ALA A 223 17.53 6.43 -3.76
CA ALA A 223 16.63 6.43 -4.90
C ALA A 223 16.98 5.27 -5.85
N PRO A 224 16.03 4.38 -6.18
CA PRO A 224 16.30 3.24 -7.06
C PRO A 224 16.50 3.65 -8.53
N MET A 225 16.02 4.84 -8.89
CA MET A 225 16.15 5.43 -10.21
C MET A 225 16.19 6.95 -10.10
N ASP A 226 16.57 7.62 -11.19
CA ASP A 226 16.39 9.06 -11.33
C ASP A 226 14.91 9.42 -11.18
N GLY A 227 14.61 10.60 -10.66
CA GLY A 227 13.23 11.03 -10.48
C GLY A 227 13.12 12.38 -9.84
N TYR A 228 11.89 12.82 -9.60
CA TYR A 228 11.61 14.09 -8.95
C TYR A 228 10.72 13.86 -7.75
N LEU A 229 11.06 14.44 -6.61
CA LEU A 229 10.15 14.59 -5.48
C LEU A 229 9.02 15.52 -5.91
N THR A 230 7.81 14.98 -6.08
CA THR A 230 6.64 15.71 -6.57
C THR A 230 5.61 15.98 -5.48
N ALA A 231 5.59 15.19 -4.40
CA ALA A 231 4.71 15.42 -3.27
C ALA A 231 5.32 14.95 -1.95
N VAL A 232 4.89 15.56 -0.84
CA VAL A 232 5.29 15.21 0.52
C VAL A 232 4.10 15.22 1.48
N ALA A 233 4.01 14.24 2.37
CA ALA A 233 3.22 14.34 3.59
C ALA A 233 4.16 14.72 4.73
N LYS A 234 3.82 15.74 5.51
CA LYS A 234 4.58 16.19 6.69
C LYS A 234 3.62 16.40 7.84
N PHE A 235 3.62 15.49 8.81
CA PHE A 235 2.69 15.48 9.94
C PHE A 235 3.31 14.83 11.17
N THR A 236 2.56 14.74 12.26
CA THR A 236 2.97 14.01 13.46
C THR A 236 2.01 12.88 13.78
N ASP A 237 2.52 11.78 14.33
CA ASP A 237 1.74 10.67 14.88
C ASP A 237 2.33 10.25 16.25
N GLU A 238 1.88 9.12 16.82
CA GLU A 238 2.37 8.59 18.10
C GLU A 238 3.86 8.24 18.06
N PHE A 239 4.42 8.06 16.87
CA PHE A 239 5.82 7.76 16.63
C PHE A 239 6.66 9.03 16.36
N GLY A 240 6.04 10.21 16.34
CA GLY A 240 6.68 11.52 16.24
C GLY A 240 6.53 12.15 14.85
N LEU A 241 7.55 12.90 14.42
CA LEU A 241 7.56 13.52 13.10
C LEU A 241 7.57 12.46 12.01
N HIS A 242 6.67 12.63 11.03
CA HIS A 242 6.44 11.70 9.93
C HIS A 242 6.59 12.44 8.60
N TYR A 243 7.47 11.91 7.74
CA TYR A 243 7.55 12.28 6.34
C TYR A 243 7.08 11.12 5.46
N GLY A 244 6.17 11.43 4.53
CA GLY A 244 5.87 10.60 3.37
C GLY A 244 6.41 11.27 2.12
N LEU A 245 7.19 10.56 1.31
CA LEU A 245 7.82 11.12 0.11
C LEU A 245 7.28 10.41 -1.13
N THR A 246 6.87 11.17 -2.14
CA THR A 246 6.44 10.66 -3.43
C THR A 246 7.36 11.17 -4.52
N PHE A 247 8.05 10.25 -5.19
CA PHE A 247 8.90 10.53 -6.34
C PHE A 247 8.24 10.03 -7.61
N GLN A 248 8.37 10.78 -8.70
CA GLN A 248 7.93 10.36 -10.02
C GLN A 248 9.08 10.48 -11.02
N HIS A 249 9.29 9.43 -11.80
CA HIS A 249 10.09 9.49 -13.01
C HIS A 249 9.16 9.85 -14.20
N PRO A 250 9.59 10.74 -15.12
CA PRO A 250 8.75 11.18 -16.25
C PRO A 250 8.19 10.05 -17.14
N CYS A 251 8.85 8.89 -17.16
CA CYS A 251 8.37 7.74 -17.93
C CYS A 251 7.10 7.08 -17.35
N GLY A 252 6.66 7.45 -16.14
CA GLY A 252 5.42 6.96 -15.52
C GLY A 252 5.61 6.00 -14.36
N ILE A 253 6.80 5.95 -13.78
CA ILE A 253 7.04 5.19 -12.55
C ILE A 253 7.01 6.12 -11.37
N GLN A 254 6.19 5.78 -10.38
CA GLN A 254 6.14 6.45 -9.09
C GLN A 254 6.72 5.53 -8.02
N PHE A 255 7.54 6.06 -7.13
CA PHE A 255 8.09 5.32 -6.00
C PHE A 255 8.19 6.22 -4.77
N GLY A 256 8.24 5.60 -3.60
CA GLY A 256 8.30 6.34 -2.35
C GLY A 256 7.69 5.57 -1.21
N GLY A 257 7.40 6.29 -0.13
CA GLY A 257 7.05 5.66 1.13
C GLY A 257 6.71 6.63 2.23
N GLY A 258 6.49 6.10 3.42
CA GLY A 258 6.18 6.85 4.64
C GLY A 258 6.93 6.28 5.85
N HIS A 259 6.64 6.82 7.02
CA HIS A 259 7.32 6.51 8.29
C HIS A 259 8.80 6.91 8.31
N PHE A 260 9.17 7.95 7.56
CA PHE A 260 10.49 8.54 7.62
C PHE A 260 10.54 9.64 8.69
N GLY A 261 11.65 9.73 9.41
CA GLY A 261 11.84 10.73 10.48
C GLY A 261 13.01 11.69 10.23
N ALA A 262 13.93 11.35 9.33
CA ALA A 262 15.07 12.20 9.00
C ALA A 262 15.39 12.18 7.51
N LEU A 263 15.69 13.36 6.97
CA LEU A 263 15.97 13.61 5.55
C LEU A 263 17.38 14.19 5.38
N PRO A 264 18.04 13.96 4.24
CA PRO A 264 19.29 14.64 3.92
C PRO A 264 19.06 16.17 3.80
N PRO A 265 20.08 17.01 4.06
CA PRO A 265 19.91 18.46 4.20
C PRO A 265 19.26 19.17 2.99
N ASP A 266 19.56 18.70 1.78
CA ASP A 266 19.05 19.23 0.53
C ASP A 266 17.55 18.96 0.34
N ILE A 267 17.10 17.71 0.57
CA ILE A 267 15.69 17.35 0.53
C ILE A 267 14.94 18.01 1.69
N ARG A 268 15.53 18.05 2.89
CA ARG A 268 14.93 18.73 4.04
C ARG A 268 14.66 20.22 3.73
N ALA A 269 15.59 20.91 3.08
CA ALA A 269 15.41 22.32 2.70
C ALA A 269 14.22 22.54 1.73
N VAL A 270 13.85 21.53 0.94
CA VAL A 270 12.66 21.57 0.08
C VAL A 270 11.40 21.26 0.90
N VAL A 271 11.44 20.19 1.70
CA VAL A 271 10.31 19.71 2.51
C VAL A 271 9.93 20.70 3.62
N ASP A 272 10.88 21.46 4.17
CA ASP A 272 10.62 22.44 5.23
C ASP A 272 9.80 23.66 4.78
N LYS A 273 9.62 23.83 3.47
CA LYS A 273 8.69 24.83 2.91
C LYS A 273 7.24 24.37 2.99
N VAL A 274 6.99 23.08 3.20
CA VAL A 274 5.65 22.54 3.39
C VAL A 274 5.27 22.67 4.87
N PRO A 275 4.12 23.28 5.19
CA PRO A 275 3.64 23.38 6.57
C PRO A 275 3.50 22.01 7.23
N LEU A 276 3.81 21.95 8.53
CA LEU A 276 3.49 20.78 9.34
C LEU A 276 1.96 20.67 9.44
N LYS A 277 1.42 19.52 9.01
CA LYS A 277 0.00 19.21 9.13
C LYS A 277 -0.35 18.68 10.51
N GLY A 278 -1.65 18.66 10.79
CA GLY A 278 -2.18 18.17 12.06
C GLY A 278 -1.86 16.70 12.32
N TYR A 279 -2.19 16.26 13.53
CA TYR A 279 -1.95 14.89 13.97
C TYR A 279 -2.62 13.86 13.05
N GLY A 280 -1.85 12.85 12.63
CA GLY A 280 -2.30 11.77 11.75
C GLY A 280 -2.70 12.21 10.33
N GLU A 281 -2.45 13.46 9.96
CA GLU A 281 -2.90 14.01 8.68
C GLU A 281 -1.91 13.69 7.55
N SER A 282 -2.02 12.46 7.02
CA SER A 282 -1.13 11.92 6.00
C SER A 282 -1.38 12.44 4.56
N ARG A 283 -2.22 13.45 4.38
CA ARG A 283 -2.48 14.04 3.06
C ARG A 283 -1.18 14.62 2.50
N THR A 284 -0.85 14.34 1.25
CA THR A 284 0.34 14.90 0.59
C THR A 284 0.09 16.31 0.05
N GLU A 285 1.10 17.17 0.10
CA GLU A 285 1.17 18.47 -0.57
C GLU A 285 2.13 18.39 -1.77
N PRO A 286 1.85 19.11 -2.87
CA PRO A 286 2.75 19.14 -4.01
C PRO A 286 4.04 19.89 -3.68
N ILE A 287 5.16 19.42 -4.22
CA ILE A 287 6.45 20.13 -4.18
C ILE A 287 6.60 20.94 -5.47
N LEU A 288 6.59 22.26 -5.34
CA LEU A 288 6.68 23.20 -6.46
C LEU A 288 7.82 24.21 -6.23
N PRO A 289 8.87 24.25 -7.08
CA PRO A 289 9.14 23.30 -8.17
C PRO A 289 9.55 21.91 -7.65
N PRO A 290 9.29 20.82 -8.41
CA PRO A 290 9.76 19.47 -8.08
C PRO A 290 11.28 19.39 -7.92
N TYR A 291 11.74 18.55 -7.00
CA TYR A 291 13.16 18.41 -6.68
C TYR A 291 13.75 17.15 -7.28
N PHE A 292 14.76 17.28 -8.13
CA PHE A 292 15.39 16.15 -8.81
C PHE A 292 16.32 15.35 -7.89
N VAL A 293 16.24 14.03 -7.98
CA VAL A 293 17.15 13.08 -7.34
C VAL A 293 17.75 12.14 -8.38
N LYS A 294 19.03 11.78 -8.19
CA LYS A 294 19.71 10.78 -9.01
C LYS A 294 19.56 9.38 -8.41
N LYS A 295 19.57 8.35 -9.26
CA LYS A 295 19.73 6.96 -8.84
C LYS A 295 20.93 6.82 -7.89
N GLY A 296 20.72 6.16 -6.76
CA GLY A 296 21.73 5.95 -5.72
C GLY A 296 21.91 7.12 -4.74
N GLN A 297 21.32 8.30 -5.00
CA GLN A 297 21.31 9.42 -4.06
C GLN A 297 20.56 9.02 -2.78
N VAL A 298 21.12 9.35 -1.62
CA VAL A 298 20.43 9.18 -0.33
C VAL A 298 19.24 10.12 -0.29
N ILE A 299 18.05 9.59 0.00
CA ILE A 299 16.78 10.33 0.05
C ILE A 299 16.16 10.38 1.45
N VAL A 300 16.56 9.47 2.34
CA VAL A 300 16.15 9.39 3.75
C VAL A 300 17.37 8.95 4.57
N THR A 301 17.53 9.50 5.78
CA THR A 301 18.66 9.20 6.67
C THR A 301 18.23 8.58 8.01
N GLY A 302 16.93 8.46 8.26
CA GLY A 302 16.43 7.84 9.48
C GLY A 302 14.91 7.68 9.54
N LEU A 303 14.50 6.80 10.43
CA LEU A 303 13.10 6.49 10.73
C LEU A 303 12.55 7.45 11.80
N GLN A 304 11.25 7.38 12.07
CA GLN A 304 10.60 8.19 13.10
C GLN A 304 11.29 8.02 14.47
N GLU A 305 11.41 9.10 15.23
CA GLU A 305 12.16 9.14 16.50
C GLU A 305 11.65 8.08 17.50
N LYS A 306 10.33 7.97 17.62
CA LYS A 306 9.66 7.03 18.51
C LYS A 306 9.16 5.79 17.76
N ALA A 307 9.66 5.49 16.57
CA ALA A 307 9.36 4.25 15.85
C ALA A 307 9.51 3.04 16.79
N ASN A 308 8.67 2.02 16.58
CA ASN A 308 8.64 0.82 17.41
C ASN A 308 10.08 0.28 17.60
N PRO A 309 10.61 0.28 18.83
CA PRO A 309 12.01 -0.08 19.07
C PRO A 309 12.30 -1.55 18.78
N ASP A 310 11.29 -2.42 18.87
CA ASP A 310 11.41 -3.86 18.66
C ASP A 310 11.33 -4.23 17.18
N ARG A 311 10.57 -3.46 16.40
CA ARG A 311 10.32 -3.71 14.97
C ARG A 311 10.29 -2.39 14.17
N PRO A 312 11.41 -1.64 14.13
CA PRO A 312 11.46 -0.42 13.35
C PRO A 312 11.30 -0.73 11.87
N GLY A 313 10.58 0.10 11.14
CA GLY A 313 10.31 -0.13 9.73
C GLY A 313 9.74 1.09 9.04
N PHE A 314 9.59 0.98 7.72
CA PHE A 314 8.95 1.99 6.92
C PHE A 314 8.14 1.38 5.80
N ASP A 315 7.17 2.15 5.30
CA ASP A 315 6.37 1.79 4.15
C ASP A 315 7.12 2.12 2.86
N TRP A 316 7.08 1.20 1.88
CA TRP A 316 7.70 1.39 0.57
C TRP A 316 6.82 0.83 -0.54
N GLY A 317 6.60 1.64 -1.57
CA GLY A 317 5.77 1.28 -2.70
C GLY A 317 6.37 1.74 -4.02
N VAL A 318 5.98 1.01 -5.08
CA VAL A 318 6.20 1.39 -6.47
C VAL A 318 4.85 1.27 -7.17
N ALA A 319 4.56 2.22 -8.06
CA ALA A 319 3.40 2.19 -8.93
C ALA A 319 3.83 2.44 -10.38
N ASP A 320 3.21 1.72 -11.29
CA ASP A 320 3.31 1.95 -12.73
C ASP A 320 2.09 2.75 -13.18
N LEU A 321 2.25 4.05 -13.41
CA LEU A 321 1.15 4.95 -13.76
C LEU A 321 0.72 4.82 -15.23
N ARG A 322 1.48 4.08 -16.04
CA ARG A 322 1.22 3.88 -17.47
C ARG A 322 0.09 2.89 -17.71
N GLN A 323 -0.12 1.98 -16.77
CA GLN A 323 -1.07 0.89 -16.90
C GLN A 323 -1.59 0.46 -15.54
N GLU A 324 -2.85 0.08 -15.47
CA GLU A 324 -3.39 -0.54 -14.26
C GLU A 324 -2.74 -1.90 -13.97
N ASN A 325 -2.69 -2.24 -12.68
CA ASN A 325 -2.22 -3.54 -12.20
C ASN A 325 -3.21 -4.67 -12.54
N VAL A 326 -2.75 -5.91 -12.39
CA VAL A 326 -3.57 -7.08 -12.73
C VAL A 326 -4.75 -7.26 -11.77
N ALA A 327 -4.56 -6.93 -10.49
CA ALA A 327 -5.58 -7.11 -9.46
C ALA A 327 -6.80 -6.20 -9.69
N SER A 328 -6.60 -4.94 -10.10
CA SER A 328 -7.68 -4.00 -10.39
C SER A 328 -8.53 -4.39 -11.59
N LYS A 329 -8.13 -5.38 -12.39
CA LYS A 329 -8.98 -5.91 -13.48
C LYS A 329 -10.10 -6.81 -12.97
N ASP A 330 -10.00 -7.31 -11.73
CA ASP A 330 -11.07 -8.05 -11.05
C ASP A 330 -12.15 -7.09 -10.52
N PRO A 331 -13.43 -7.21 -10.93
CA PRO A 331 -14.52 -6.41 -10.38
C PRO A 331 -14.64 -6.51 -8.85
N ARG A 332 -14.30 -7.66 -8.25
CA ARG A 332 -14.32 -7.83 -6.78
C ARG A 332 -13.27 -6.95 -6.11
N PHE A 333 -12.07 -6.87 -6.68
CA PHE A 333 -11.01 -6.00 -6.17
C PHE A 333 -11.45 -4.53 -6.19
N ARG A 334 -12.03 -4.07 -7.30
CA ARG A 334 -12.53 -2.69 -7.42
C ARG A 334 -13.65 -2.39 -6.42
N ALA A 335 -14.55 -3.35 -6.20
CA ALA A 335 -15.63 -3.19 -5.22
C ALA A 335 -15.09 -3.02 -3.79
N LEU A 336 -14.00 -3.71 -3.45
CA LEU A 336 -13.39 -3.66 -2.11
C LEU A 336 -12.43 -2.48 -1.91
N TYR A 337 -11.64 -2.14 -2.93
CA TYR A 337 -10.48 -1.23 -2.81
C TYR A 337 -10.53 -0.02 -3.75
N GLY A 338 -11.65 0.19 -4.44
CA GLY A 338 -11.87 1.29 -5.38
C GLY A 338 -12.11 2.66 -4.75
N TYR A 339 -12.01 2.78 -3.42
CA TYR A 339 -12.09 4.07 -2.72
C TYR A 339 -10.84 4.94 -2.95
N ALA A 340 -9.70 4.32 -3.29
CA ALA A 340 -8.43 5.00 -3.54
C ALA A 340 -7.77 4.65 -4.90
N PRO A 341 -8.49 4.80 -6.02
CA PRO A 341 -8.09 4.26 -7.32
C PRO A 341 -6.79 4.88 -7.86
N TRP A 342 -6.44 6.10 -7.42
CA TRP A 342 -5.19 6.76 -7.78
C TRP A 342 -3.93 5.97 -7.39
N ASN A 343 -4.02 5.09 -6.39
CA ASN A 343 -2.89 4.29 -5.92
C ASN A 343 -3.20 2.78 -5.99
N THR A 344 -4.40 2.36 -5.59
CA THR A 344 -4.76 0.93 -5.54
C THR A 344 -4.82 0.27 -6.91
N TYR A 345 -5.04 1.03 -7.99
CA TYR A 345 -5.07 0.44 -9.33
C TYR A 345 -3.71 0.43 -10.03
N TYR A 346 -2.69 1.08 -9.47
CA TYR A 346 -1.40 1.27 -10.15
C TYR A 346 -0.22 0.72 -9.34
N GLY A 347 -0.40 0.42 -8.05
CA GLY A 347 0.60 -0.26 -7.24
C GLY A 347 0.97 -1.62 -7.83
N VAL A 348 2.26 -1.97 -7.76
CA VAL A 348 2.80 -3.23 -8.31
C VAL A 348 3.52 -4.04 -7.23
N CYS A 349 3.74 -5.33 -7.48
CA CYS A 349 4.70 -6.10 -6.70
C CYS A 349 6.11 -5.63 -7.04
N TRP A 350 6.67 -4.73 -6.23
CA TRP A 350 8.00 -4.19 -6.48
C TRP A 350 9.12 -5.22 -6.31
N PHE A 351 8.82 -6.42 -5.78
CA PHE A 351 9.79 -7.53 -5.74
C PHE A 351 10.16 -7.97 -7.16
N ASP A 352 9.18 -8.00 -8.06
CA ASP A 352 9.34 -8.39 -9.47
C ASP A 352 10.20 -7.39 -10.26
N LEU A 353 10.47 -6.22 -9.68
CA LEU A 353 11.30 -5.17 -10.27
C LEU A 353 12.73 -5.18 -9.73
N LEU A 354 13.05 -6.02 -8.74
CA LEU A 354 14.39 -6.08 -8.17
C LEU A 354 15.36 -6.82 -9.11
N PRO A 355 16.68 -6.56 -9.03
CA PRO A 355 17.67 -7.49 -9.55
C PRO A 355 17.42 -8.91 -9.03
N PRO A 356 17.62 -9.98 -9.83
CA PRO A 356 17.27 -11.35 -9.42
C PRO A 356 17.86 -11.81 -8.08
N GLU A 357 19.07 -11.34 -7.76
CA GLU A 357 19.72 -11.64 -6.48
C GLU A 357 19.01 -10.98 -5.28
N GLU A 358 18.60 -9.73 -5.43
CA GLU A 358 17.87 -8.98 -4.39
C GLU A 358 16.43 -9.47 -4.27
N GLU A 359 15.79 -9.83 -5.39
CA GLU A 359 14.47 -10.45 -5.41
C GLU A 359 14.48 -11.75 -4.58
N ALA A 360 15.46 -12.63 -4.83
CA ALA A 360 15.59 -13.88 -4.09
C ALA A 360 15.76 -13.64 -2.57
N ILE A 361 16.56 -12.64 -2.19
CA ILE A 361 16.73 -12.24 -0.79
C ILE A 361 15.40 -11.73 -0.21
N VAL A 362 14.73 -10.79 -0.88
CA VAL A 362 13.47 -10.18 -0.42
C VAL A 362 12.38 -11.24 -0.25
N ARG A 363 12.23 -12.16 -1.19
CA ARG A 363 11.26 -13.26 -1.10
C ARG A 363 11.61 -14.26 0.00
N SER A 364 12.87 -14.40 0.37
CA SER A 364 13.32 -15.30 1.45
C SER A 364 12.92 -14.80 2.84
N PHE A 365 12.78 -13.49 3.04
CA PHE A 365 12.39 -12.93 4.32
C PHE A 365 11.00 -13.41 4.76
N PRO A 366 10.74 -13.52 6.08
CA PRO A 366 9.40 -13.73 6.59
C PRO A 366 8.47 -12.56 6.26
N GLY A 367 7.17 -12.84 6.18
CA GLY A 367 6.15 -11.81 6.07
C GLY A 367 6.13 -10.95 7.34
N GLY A 368 6.17 -9.63 7.16
CA GLY A 368 6.23 -8.66 8.25
C GLY A 368 4.89 -8.44 8.94
N ASP A 369 3.80 -8.59 8.20
CA ASP A 369 2.44 -8.47 8.71
C ASP A 369 2.05 -9.73 9.47
N TRP A 370 1.53 -9.56 10.68
CA TRP A 370 1.23 -10.69 11.58
C TRP A 370 -0.03 -11.47 11.18
N LYS A 371 -0.91 -10.87 10.38
CA LYS A 371 -2.20 -11.44 9.95
C LYS A 371 -2.08 -12.02 8.55
N GLU A 372 -1.59 -11.22 7.61
CA GLU A 372 -1.47 -11.59 6.20
C GLU A 372 -0.19 -12.37 5.90
N GLY A 373 0.88 -12.19 6.68
CA GLY A 373 2.17 -12.82 6.42
C GLY A 373 2.68 -12.46 5.03
N LYS A 374 2.68 -13.45 4.12
CA LYS A 374 3.07 -13.29 2.70
C LYS A 374 1.88 -13.22 1.73
N ASN A 375 0.64 -13.32 2.22
CA ASN A 375 -0.54 -13.19 1.38
C ASN A 375 -0.61 -11.78 0.82
N SER A 376 -0.87 -11.65 -0.47
CA SER A 376 -0.89 -10.36 -1.17
C SER A 376 -1.74 -10.46 -2.43
N GLU A 377 -2.44 -9.39 -2.76
CA GLU A 377 -3.13 -9.26 -4.04
C GLU A 377 -2.18 -8.93 -5.20
N TYR A 378 -0.99 -8.37 -4.93
CA TYR A 378 -0.05 -7.93 -5.96
C TYR A 378 1.10 -8.91 -6.16
N CYS A 379 1.66 -9.45 -5.08
CA CYS A 379 2.79 -10.36 -5.08
C CYS A 379 2.32 -11.80 -4.96
N LYS A 380 2.50 -12.60 -6.01
CA LYS A 380 2.12 -14.01 -6.05
C LYS A 380 3.34 -14.93 -5.97
#